data_AF-A0A7S0FQX9-F1
#
_entry.id   AF-A0A7S0FQX9-F1
#
_cell.length_a   1.000
_cell.length_b   1.000
_cell.length_c   1.000
_cell.angle_alpha   90.00
_cell.angle_beta   90.00
_cell.angle_gamma   90.00
#
_symmetry.space_group_name_H-M   'P 1'
#
loop_
_entity.id
_entity.type
_entity.pdbx_description
1 polymer ?
#
loop_
_entity_poly.entity_id
_entity_poly.type
_entity_poly.pdbx_seq_one_letter_code
_entity_poly.pdbx_strand_id
1 'polypeptide(L)'
;DIDCGDPFWSEACTADYCAKQSKATITAGRVMSIPYTISAILSPLIGFCVDKIGGRAVISTLASIMLIAVHTALALRTDSPVLPLVGQGCAYSLYAAVIWPSVPLTVRSNLVGTAFGTIMAVQNLGLSLFPVVIAAIHDRNGGRYLPSVEFFFVACAIIGSFSGLLLNVVDCCRSGQQKGKLNRRKPRTATTGMITSGGSVGGVLDLDISSLVSHSTTL
;
A
#
# COMPACT_ATOMS: atom_id res chain seq x y z
N ASP A 1 -8.71 19.40 27.14
CA ASP A 1 -7.65 18.39 26.97
C ASP A 1 -6.31 18.94 27.41
N ILE A 2 -5.37 18.07 27.77
CA ILE A 2 -3.99 18.43 28.09
C ILE A 2 -3.25 18.66 26.78
N ASP A 3 -2.68 19.85 26.58
CA ASP A 3 -1.94 20.19 25.36
C ASP A 3 -0.43 20.16 25.60
N CYS A 4 0.22 19.10 25.13
CA CYS A 4 1.67 18.92 25.27
C CYS A 4 2.51 19.79 24.33
N GLY A 5 1.89 20.57 23.44
CA GLY A 5 2.55 21.61 22.63
C GLY A 5 2.82 22.91 23.41
N ASP A 6 2.07 23.13 24.49
CA ASP A 6 2.22 24.32 25.34
C ASP A 6 3.27 24.10 26.45
N PRO A 7 4.22 25.04 26.66
CA PRO A 7 5.24 24.97 27.73
C PRO A 7 4.63 24.79 29.12
N PHE A 8 3.43 25.34 29.34
CA PHE A 8 2.70 25.25 30.59
C PHE A 8 2.40 23.80 31.00
N TRP A 9 2.07 22.92 30.06
CA TRP A 9 1.75 21.51 30.35
C TRP A 9 2.96 20.58 30.19
N SER A 10 3.90 20.93 29.32
CA SER A 10 5.08 20.09 29.06
C SER A 10 6.15 20.18 30.17
N GLU A 11 6.24 21.30 30.89
CA GLU A 11 7.24 21.51 31.96
C GLU A 11 6.68 21.41 33.39
N ALA A 12 5.35 21.33 33.54
CA ALA A 12 4.68 21.26 34.84
C ALA A 12 4.37 19.81 35.30
N CYS A 13 3.39 19.64 36.18
CA CYS A 13 3.00 18.34 36.76
C CYS A 13 2.58 17.28 35.71
N THR A 14 2.28 17.68 34.48
CA THR A 14 1.91 16.82 33.36
C THR A 14 3.09 16.40 32.47
N ALA A 15 4.32 16.77 32.81
CA ALA A 15 5.53 16.42 32.05
C ALA A 15 5.68 14.90 31.81
N ASP A 16 5.38 14.05 32.81
CA ASP A 16 5.40 12.59 32.67
C ASP A 16 4.35 12.08 31.67
N TYR A 17 3.15 12.68 31.66
CA TYR A 17 2.10 12.35 30.69
C TYR A 17 2.53 12.73 29.28
N CYS A 18 3.08 13.93 29.09
CA CYS A 18 3.58 14.39 27.80
C CYS A 18 4.77 13.56 27.30
N ALA A 19 5.67 13.15 28.19
CA ALA A 19 6.76 12.24 27.87
C ALA A 19 6.25 10.86 27.44
N LYS A 20 5.24 10.31 28.13
CA LYS A 20 4.59 9.05 27.75
C LYS A 20 3.88 9.14 26.41
N GLN A 21 3.15 10.23 26.16
CA GLN A 21 2.47 10.45 24.89
C GLN A 21 3.47 10.56 23.73
N SER A 22 4.52 11.37 23.89
CA SER A 22 5.59 11.49 22.88
C SER A 22 6.25 10.14 22.59
N LYS A 23 6.58 9.36 23.63
CA LYS A 23 7.13 8.01 23.46
C LYS A 23 6.19 7.06 22.73
N ALA A 24 4.88 7.12 23.01
CA ALA A 24 3.87 6.33 22.31
C ALA A 24 3.77 6.72 20.83
N THR A 25 3.73 8.02 20.53
CA THR A 25 3.71 8.55 19.15
C THR A 25 4.94 8.14 18.35
N ILE A 26 6.14 8.26 18.93
CA ILE A 26 7.40 7.81 18.31
C ILE A 26 7.35 6.31 18.04
N THR A 27 6.86 5.51 18.99
CA THR A 27 6.76 4.05 18.83
C THR A 27 5.78 3.68 17.72
N ALA A 28 4.60 4.33 17.67
CA ALA A 28 3.62 4.16 16.61
C ALA A 28 4.19 4.56 15.23
N GLY A 29 4.87 5.70 15.15
CA GLY A 29 5.53 6.14 13.92
C GLY A 29 6.61 5.17 13.44
N ARG A 30 7.39 4.59 14.37
CA ARG A 30 8.41 3.58 14.04
C ARG A 30 7.79 2.29 13.51
N VAL A 31 6.65 1.83 14.02
CA VAL A 31 6.01 0.61 13.47
C VAL A 31 5.33 0.89 12.13
N MET A 32 4.69 2.04 11.96
CA MET A 32 4.03 2.40 10.70
C MET A 32 5.00 2.60 9.55
N SER A 33 6.25 3.01 9.80
CA SER A 33 7.25 3.18 8.75
C SER A 33 7.88 1.87 8.25
N ILE A 34 7.84 0.78 9.03
CA ILE A 34 8.45 -0.51 8.68
C ILE A 34 7.99 -1.00 7.29
N PRO A 35 6.69 -1.14 6.99
CA PRO A 35 6.25 -1.65 5.69
C PRO A 35 6.68 -0.75 4.53
N TYR A 36 6.67 0.57 4.72
CA TYR A 36 7.08 1.53 3.69
C TYR A 36 8.58 1.47 3.41
N THR A 37 9.44 1.39 4.43
CA THR A 37 10.88 1.26 4.25
C THR A 37 11.26 -0.05 3.57
N ILE A 38 10.66 -1.18 3.99
CA ILE A 38 10.84 -2.47 3.32
C ILE A 38 10.42 -2.37 1.85
N SER A 39 9.28 -1.72 1.60
CA SER A 39 8.79 -1.59 0.24
C SER A 39 9.69 -0.72 -0.63
N ALA A 40 10.24 0.37 -0.10
CA ALA A 40 11.17 1.23 -0.84
C ALA A 40 12.39 0.44 -1.34
N ILE A 41 12.95 -0.43 -0.49
CA ILE A 41 14.13 -1.25 -0.83
C ILE A 41 13.76 -2.39 -1.79
N LEU A 42 12.60 -3.01 -1.59
CA LEU A 42 12.20 -4.21 -2.31
C LEU A 42 11.55 -3.90 -3.68
N SER A 43 10.97 -2.72 -3.85
CA SER A 43 10.32 -2.27 -5.10
C SER A 43 11.17 -2.42 -6.36
N PRO A 44 12.45 -1.98 -6.41
CA PRO A 44 13.27 -2.17 -7.62
C PRO A 44 13.54 -3.65 -7.92
N LEU A 45 13.77 -4.47 -6.89
CA LEU A 45 14.04 -5.90 -7.05
C LEU A 45 12.81 -6.65 -7.57
N ILE A 46 11.64 -6.40 -6.95
CA ILE A 46 10.39 -7.03 -7.35
C ILE A 46 9.94 -6.52 -8.70
N GLY A 47 10.01 -5.21 -8.97
CA GLY A 47 9.67 -4.63 -10.27
C GLY A 47 10.44 -5.30 -11.41
N PHE A 48 11.77 -5.45 -11.26
CA PHE A 48 12.60 -6.16 -12.23
C PHE A 48 12.20 -7.64 -12.39
N CYS A 49 11.89 -8.32 -11.29
CA CYS A 49 11.46 -9.71 -11.28
C CYS A 49 10.12 -9.91 -12.02
N VAL A 50 9.13 -9.07 -11.71
CA VAL A 50 7.79 -9.08 -12.33
C VAL A 50 7.88 -8.81 -13.82
N ASP A 51 8.71 -7.86 -14.24
CA ASP A 51 8.91 -7.54 -15.65
C ASP A 51 9.53 -8.71 -16.45
N LYS A 52 10.36 -9.55 -15.81
CA LYS A 52 11.00 -10.71 -16.43
C LYS A 52 10.12 -11.96 -16.44
N ILE A 53 9.34 -12.18 -15.38
CA ILE A 53 8.52 -13.38 -15.22
C ILE A 53 7.19 -13.25 -15.97
N GLY A 54 6.62 -12.05 -16.08
CA GLY A 54 5.23 -11.87 -16.52
C GLY A 54 4.26 -12.23 -15.38
N GLY A 55 3.00 -12.53 -15.68
CA GLY A 55 2.08 -13.00 -14.61
C GLY A 55 1.47 -11.93 -13.73
N ARG A 56 1.25 -10.71 -14.26
CA ARG A 56 0.74 -9.56 -13.48
C ARG A 56 -0.51 -9.91 -12.66
N ALA A 57 -1.50 -10.58 -13.27
CA ALA A 57 -2.72 -11.00 -12.57
C ALA A 57 -2.47 -12.05 -11.46
N VAL A 58 -1.58 -13.01 -11.70
CA VAL A 58 -1.22 -14.06 -10.74
C VAL A 58 -0.46 -13.49 -9.53
N ILE A 59 0.44 -12.55 -9.79
CA ILE A 59 1.19 -11.86 -8.73
C ILE A 59 0.25 -10.99 -7.87
N SER A 60 -0.75 -10.36 -8.48
CA SER A 60 -1.77 -9.59 -7.75
C SER A 60 -2.59 -10.49 -6.80
N THR A 61 -2.95 -11.70 -7.22
CA THR A 61 -3.59 -12.67 -6.31
C THR A 61 -2.67 -13.14 -5.20
N LEU A 62 -1.40 -13.40 -5.51
CA LEU A 62 -0.43 -13.82 -4.49
C LEU A 62 -0.27 -12.74 -3.42
N ALA A 63 -0.16 -11.47 -3.81
CA ALA A 63 -0.09 -10.35 -2.88
C ALA A 63 -1.31 -10.28 -1.95
N SER A 64 -2.51 -10.48 -2.50
CA SER A 64 -3.76 -10.46 -1.72
C SER A 64 -3.84 -11.63 -0.73
N ILE A 65 -3.40 -12.83 -1.13
CA ILE A 65 -3.32 -14.01 -0.24
C ILE A 65 -2.29 -13.77 0.88
N MET A 66 -1.14 -13.15 0.56
CA MET A 66 -0.16 -12.77 1.58
C MET A 66 -0.74 -11.78 2.59
N LEU A 67 -1.55 -10.80 2.16
CA LEU A 67 -2.23 -9.87 3.08
C LEU A 67 -3.21 -10.59 4.01
N ILE A 68 -3.94 -11.59 3.53
CA ILE A 68 -4.80 -12.43 4.41
C ILE A 68 -3.94 -13.09 5.49
N ALA A 69 -2.82 -13.71 5.12
CA ALA A 69 -1.94 -14.39 6.07
C ALA A 69 -1.33 -13.40 7.10
N VAL A 70 -0.93 -12.22 6.65
CA VAL A 70 -0.36 -11.16 7.50
C VAL A 70 -1.37 -10.63 8.51
N HIS A 71 -2.58 -10.24 8.06
CA HIS A 71 -3.61 -9.73 8.98
C HIS A 71 -4.14 -10.83 9.91
N THR A 72 -4.22 -12.07 9.45
CA THR A 72 -4.54 -13.21 10.32
C THR A 72 -3.45 -13.42 11.38
N ALA A 73 -2.17 -13.32 10.98
CA ALA A 73 -1.06 -13.40 11.93
C ALA A 73 -1.08 -12.24 12.94
N LEU A 74 -1.46 -11.03 12.53
CA LEU A 74 -1.58 -9.87 13.42
C LEU A 74 -2.79 -9.98 14.35
N ALA A 75 -3.89 -10.58 13.89
CA ALA A 75 -5.06 -10.89 14.73
C ALA A 75 -4.75 -11.92 15.82
N LEU A 76 -3.89 -12.90 15.52
CA LEU A 76 -3.59 -14.04 16.41
C LEU A 76 -2.35 -13.83 17.29
N ARG A 77 -1.38 -13.02 16.85
CA ARG A 77 -0.09 -12.83 17.54
C ARG A 77 -0.05 -11.49 18.26
N THR A 78 0.08 -11.53 19.59
CA THR A 78 0.18 -10.34 20.44
C THR A 78 1.61 -9.94 20.80
N ASP A 79 2.60 -10.79 20.53
CA ASP A 79 3.92 -10.67 21.17
C ASP A 79 4.91 -9.79 20.39
N SER A 80 4.78 -9.72 19.05
CA SER A 80 5.57 -8.82 18.21
C SER A 80 4.91 -8.56 16.85
N PRO A 81 4.57 -7.31 16.51
CA PRO A 81 3.99 -6.95 15.21
C PRO A 81 5.03 -6.87 14.09
N VAL A 82 6.34 -6.91 14.41
CA VAL A 82 7.41 -6.65 13.43
C VAL A 82 7.38 -7.64 12.26
N LEU A 83 7.23 -8.93 12.53
CA LEU A 83 7.25 -9.96 11.50
C LEU A 83 6.05 -9.86 10.53
N PRO A 84 4.79 -9.73 11.00
CA PRO A 84 3.65 -9.41 10.13
C PRO A 84 3.87 -8.14 9.30
N LEU A 85 4.40 -7.07 9.91
CA LEU A 85 4.64 -5.79 9.22
C LEU A 85 5.69 -5.90 8.09
N VAL A 86 6.73 -6.72 8.27
CA VAL A 86 7.67 -7.02 7.17
C VAL A 86 6.96 -7.75 6.03
N GLY A 87 6.13 -8.75 6.35
CA GLY A 87 5.30 -9.44 5.37
C GLY A 87 4.34 -8.50 4.63
N GLN A 88 3.75 -7.54 5.35
CA GLN A 88 2.91 -6.49 4.77
C GLN A 88 3.69 -5.63 3.76
N GLY A 89 4.91 -5.23 4.09
CA GLY A 89 5.79 -4.49 3.19
C GLY A 89 6.06 -5.25 1.89
N CYS A 90 6.36 -6.56 1.99
CA CYS A 90 6.54 -7.42 0.83
C CYS A 90 5.30 -7.49 -0.07
N ALA A 91 4.12 -7.68 0.53
CA ALA A 91 2.85 -7.72 -0.20
C ALA A 91 2.54 -6.38 -0.88
N TYR A 92 2.82 -5.26 -0.20
CA TYR A 92 2.64 -3.92 -0.74
C TYR A 92 3.54 -3.66 -1.95
N SER A 93 4.80 -4.08 -1.91
CA SER A 93 5.72 -3.96 -3.07
C SER A 93 5.24 -4.76 -4.27
N LEU A 94 4.75 -5.99 -4.07
CA LEU A 94 4.19 -6.82 -5.14
C LEU A 94 2.97 -6.14 -5.78
N TYR A 95 2.09 -5.58 -4.96
CA TYR A 95 0.90 -4.87 -5.41
C TYR A 95 1.26 -3.63 -6.23
N ALA A 96 2.17 -2.79 -5.73
CA ALA A 96 2.64 -1.58 -6.40
C ALA A 96 3.33 -1.88 -7.74
N ALA A 97 4.21 -2.90 -7.78
CA ALA A 97 4.92 -3.30 -9.00
C ALA A 97 3.96 -3.76 -10.12
N VAL A 98 2.82 -4.33 -9.74
CA VAL A 98 1.86 -4.90 -10.69
C VAL A 98 0.82 -3.89 -11.13
N ILE A 99 0.28 -3.05 -10.25
CA ILE A 99 -0.94 -2.29 -10.60
C ILE A 99 -0.66 -1.10 -11.49
N TRP A 100 0.28 -0.24 -11.12
CA TRP A 100 0.56 0.99 -11.86
C TRP A 100 0.89 0.72 -13.34
N PRO A 101 1.73 -0.27 -13.69
CA PRO A 101 2.01 -0.55 -15.09
C PRO A 101 0.92 -1.38 -15.80
N SER A 102 -0.07 -1.93 -15.07
CA SER A 102 -1.22 -2.64 -15.69
C SER A 102 -2.29 -1.69 -16.23
N VAL A 103 -2.45 -0.50 -15.63
CA VAL A 103 -3.44 0.51 -16.05
C VAL A 103 -3.27 0.91 -17.52
N PRO A 104 -2.10 1.42 -17.98
CA PRO A 104 -1.93 1.86 -19.37
C PRO A 104 -2.01 0.74 -20.40
N LEU A 105 -1.87 -0.53 -19.98
CA LEU A 105 -2.02 -1.70 -20.85
C LEU A 105 -3.50 -2.07 -21.08
N THR A 106 -4.38 -1.67 -20.15
CA THR A 106 -5.79 -2.06 -20.13
C THR A 106 -6.68 -1.01 -20.78
N VAL A 107 -6.32 0.28 -20.64
CA VAL A 107 -7.12 1.40 -21.16
C VAL A 107 -6.57 1.93 -22.49
N ARG A 108 -7.41 2.67 -23.23
CA ARG A 108 -6.97 3.37 -24.45
C ARG A 108 -6.03 4.52 -24.07
N SER A 109 -5.05 4.81 -24.92
CA SER A 109 -4.00 5.83 -24.67
C SER A 109 -4.55 7.22 -24.36
N ASN A 110 -5.69 7.59 -24.95
CA ASN A 110 -6.36 8.88 -24.72
C ASN A 110 -7.12 8.97 -23.38
N LEU A 111 -7.27 7.87 -22.63
CA LEU A 111 -8.02 7.80 -21.37
C LEU A 111 -7.15 7.42 -20.16
N VAL A 112 -5.83 7.38 -20.32
CA VAL A 112 -4.90 6.97 -19.25
C VAL A 112 -4.97 7.92 -18.06
N GLY A 113 -5.05 9.23 -18.30
CA GLY A 113 -5.18 10.23 -17.24
C GLY A 113 -6.47 10.08 -16.43
N THR A 114 -7.61 9.86 -17.12
CA THR A 114 -8.90 9.60 -16.46
C THR A 114 -8.86 8.30 -15.65
N ALA A 115 -8.23 7.25 -16.18
CA ALA A 115 -8.07 5.99 -15.46
C ALA A 115 -7.29 6.18 -14.14
N PHE A 116 -6.12 6.84 -14.18
CA PHE A 116 -5.38 7.12 -12.95
C PHE A 116 -6.14 8.06 -11.99
N GLY A 117 -6.82 9.08 -12.51
CA GLY A 117 -7.66 9.97 -11.69
C GLY A 117 -8.77 9.22 -10.96
N THR A 118 -9.45 8.30 -11.64
CA THR A 118 -10.50 7.46 -11.01
C THR A 118 -9.94 6.53 -9.94
N ILE A 119 -8.79 5.90 -10.17
CA ILE A 119 -8.12 5.03 -9.18
C ILE A 119 -7.76 5.83 -7.93
N MET A 120 -7.16 7.01 -8.09
CA MET A 120 -6.78 7.88 -6.98
C MET A 120 -7.99 8.42 -6.22
N ALA A 121 -9.08 8.77 -6.91
CA ALA A 121 -10.32 9.20 -6.27
C ALA A 121 -10.90 8.10 -5.37
N VAL A 122 -10.91 6.84 -5.84
CA VAL A 122 -11.34 5.69 -5.04
C VAL A 122 -10.38 5.43 -3.87
N GLN A 123 -9.07 5.58 -4.07
CA GLN A 123 -8.08 5.44 -3.00
C GLN A 123 -8.29 6.49 -1.90
N ASN A 124 -8.49 7.76 -2.26
CA ASN A 124 -8.76 8.84 -1.31
C ASN A 124 -10.07 8.63 -0.55
N LEU A 125 -11.10 8.11 -1.23
CA LEU A 125 -12.34 7.69 -0.56
C LEU A 125 -12.06 6.61 0.48
N GLY A 126 -11.24 5.61 0.15
CA GLY A 126 -10.79 4.60 1.11
C GLY A 126 -10.05 5.20 2.30
N LEU A 127 -9.05 6.05 2.06
CA LEU A 127 -8.27 6.70 3.13
C LEU A 127 -9.14 7.55 4.07
N SER A 128 -10.26 8.11 3.58
CA SER A 128 -11.21 8.85 4.41
C SER A 128 -12.18 7.93 5.17
N LEU A 129 -12.71 6.89 4.53
CA LEU A 129 -13.73 6.02 5.13
C LEU A 129 -13.15 5.02 6.14
N PHE A 130 -12.02 4.40 5.83
CA PHE A 130 -11.47 3.32 6.65
C PHE A 130 -11.16 3.76 8.09
N PRO A 131 -10.53 4.92 8.37
CA PRO A 131 -10.30 5.39 9.74
C PRO A 131 -11.59 5.56 10.55
N VAL A 132 -12.66 6.08 9.94
CA VAL A 132 -13.96 6.27 10.58
C VAL A 132 -14.59 4.93 10.93
N VAL A 133 -14.53 3.96 10.01
CA VAL A 133 -15.04 2.60 10.24
C VAL A 133 -14.26 1.91 11.36
N ILE A 134 -12.93 2.03 11.36
CA ILE A 134 -12.05 1.44 12.39
C ILE A 134 -12.36 2.04 13.76
N ALA A 135 -12.53 3.37 13.85
CA ALA A 135 -12.92 4.03 15.09
C ALA A 135 -14.28 3.51 15.60
N ALA A 136 -15.27 3.38 14.72
CA ALA A 136 -16.58 2.85 15.08
C ALA A 136 -16.53 1.38 15.57
N ILE A 137 -15.68 0.55 14.97
CA ILE A 137 -15.45 -0.84 15.42
C ILE A 137 -14.77 -0.85 16.78
N HIS A 138 -13.74 -0.02 16.96
CA HIS A 138 -13.00 0.09 18.21
C HIS A 138 -13.91 0.48 19.39
N ASP A 139 -14.78 1.47 19.19
CA ASP A 139 -15.66 1.99 20.24
C ASP A 139 -16.72 0.95 20.64
N ARG A 140 -17.29 0.22 19.67
CA ARG A 140 -18.26 -0.86 19.93
C ARG A 140 -17.66 -2.03 20.70
N ASN A 141 -16.35 -2.23 20.59
CA ASN A 141 -15.64 -3.36 21.19
C ASN A 141 -14.98 -3.00 22.53
N GLY A 142 -15.41 -1.90 23.15
CA GLY A 142 -14.98 -1.49 24.49
C GLY A 142 -13.54 -0.97 24.52
N GLY A 143 -13.07 -0.36 23.42
CA GLY A 143 -11.74 0.23 23.34
C GLY A 143 -10.61 -0.77 23.08
N ARG A 144 -10.93 -1.96 22.56
CA ARG A 144 -9.95 -3.00 22.21
C ARG A 144 -9.75 -3.04 20.71
N TYR A 145 -8.56 -2.66 20.26
CA TYR A 145 -8.17 -2.71 18.84
C TYR A 145 -8.08 -4.15 18.31
N LEU A 146 -7.37 -5.02 19.03
CA LEU A 146 -7.24 -6.44 18.68
C LEU A 146 -8.30 -7.27 19.41
N PRO A 147 -8.92 -8.27 18.76
CA PRO A 147 -8.68 -8.77 17.39
C PRO A 147 -9.66 -8.21 16.32
N SER A 148 -10.61 -7.38 16.71
CA SER A 148 -11.79 -7.06 15.88
C SER A 148 -11.49 -6.20 14.66
N VAL A 149 -10.54 -5.26 14.78
CA VAL A 149 -10.10 -4.43 13.66
C VAL A 149 -9.34 -5.26 12.62
N GLU A 150 -8.53 -6.22 13.06
CA GLU A 150 -7.78 -7.10 12.14
C GLU A 150 -8.72 -8.02 11.36
N PHE A 151 -9.79 -8.54 11.96
CA PHE A 151 -10.79 -9.33 11.22
C PHE A 151 -11.49 -8.52 10.12
N PHE A 152 -11.71 -7.23 10.33
CA PHE A 152 -12.22 -6.34 9.29
C PHE A 152 -11.24 -6.25 8.10
N PHE A 153 -9.94 -6.06 8.36
CA PHE A 153 -8.93 -6.06 7.30
C PHE A 153 -8.80 -7.42 6.60
N VAL A 154 -8.91 -8.54 7.32
CA VAL A 154 -8.98 -9.88 6.73
C VAL A 154 -10.19 -10.00 5.79
N ALA A 155 -11.37 -9.53 6.20
CA ALA A 155 -12.56 -9.55 5.34
C ALA A 155 -12.36 -8.74 4.05
N CYS A 156 -11.77 -7.55 4.15
CA CYS A 156 -11.40 -6.75 2.97
C CYS A 156 -10.38 -7.48 2.07
N ALA A 157 -9.37 -8.13 2.67
CA ALA A 157 -8.37 -8.90 1.94
C ALA A 157 -8.94 -10.15 1.25
N ILE A 158 -9.97 -10.78 1.81
CA ILE A 158 -10.72 -11.87 1.16
C ILE A 158 -11.46 -11.36 -0.06
N ILE A 159 -12.15 -10.22 0.03
CA ILE A 159 -12.83 -9.59 -1.11
C ILE A 159 -11.83 -9.21 -2.20
N GLY A 160 -10.67 -8.67 -1.81
CA GLY A 160 -9.56 -8.37 -2.72
C GLY A 160 -9.01 -9.63 -3.40
N SER A 161 -8.82 -10.71 -2.65
CA SER A 161 -8.35 -11.99 -3.17
C SER A 161 -9.35 -12.61 -4.14
N PHE A 162 -10.65 -12.52 -3.85
CA PHE A 162 -11.71 -12.95 -4.77
C PHE A 162 -11.69 -12.14 -6.07
N SER A 163 -11.54 -10.82 -5.97
CA SER A 163 -11.41 -9.93 -7.13
C SER A 163 -10.17 -10.28 -7.97
N GLY A 164 -9.03 -10.56 -7.32
CA GLY A 164 -7.83 -11.04 -7.99
C GLY A 164 -8.04 -12.39 -8.69
N LEU A 165 -8.74 -13.33 -8.05
CA LEU A 165 -9.03 -14.63 -8.65
C LEU A 165 -9.93 -14.47 -9.88
N LEU A 166 -10.96 -13.63 -9.78
CA LEU A 166 -11.84 -13.30 -10.90
C LEU A 166 -11.05 -12.68 -12.07
N LEU A 167 -10.09 -11.80 -11.79
CA LEU A 167 -9.19 -11.26 -12.82
C LEU A 167 -8.38 -12.36 -13.51
N ASN A 168 -7.85 -13.32 -12.76
CA ASN A 168 -7.13 -14.46 -13.36
C ASN A 168 -8.05 -15.34 -14.21
N VAL A 169 -9.26 -15.62 -13.73
CA VAL A 169 -10.26 -16.39 -14.50
C VAL A 169 -10.61 -15.65 -15.80
N VAL A 170 -10.86 -14.34 -15.74
CA VAL A 170 -11.16 -13.53 -16.93
C VAL A 170 -9.98 -13.49 -17.90
N ASP A 171 -8.74 -13.35 -17.41
CA ASP A 171 -7.53 -13.37 -18.25
C ASP A 171 -7.33 -14.75 -18.92
N CYS A 172 -7.60 -15.84 -18.21
CA CYS A 172 -7.59 -17.21 -18.75
C CYS A 172 -8.70 -17.43 -19.80
N CYS A 173 -9.94 -17.05 -19.51
CA CYS A 173 -11.07 -17.20 -20.43
C CYS A 173 -10.87 -16.41 -21.73
N ARG A 174 -10.27 -15.22 -21.65
CA ARG A 174 -9.98 -14.39 -22.84
C ARG A 174 -8.76 -14.87 -23.63
N SER A 175 -7.83 -15.57 -23.00
CA SER A 175 -6.63 -16.12 -23.66
C SER A 175 -6.94 -17.19 -24.71
N GLY A 176 -8.17 -17.74 -24.76
CA GLY A 176 -8.61 -18.65 -25.82
C GLY A 176 -8.88 -18.01 -27.19
N GLN A 177 -9.09 -16.68 -27.29
CA GLN A 177 -9.32 -15.97 -28.57
C GLN A 177 -8.45 -14.72 -28.80
N GLN A 178 -7.84 -14.14 -27.76
CA GLN A 178 -6.86 -13.05 -27.90
C GLN A 178 -5.84 -13.17 -26.76
N LYS A 179 -4.56 -13.38 -27.10
CA LYS A 179 -3.43 -13.54 -26.17
C LYS A 179 -3.51 -12.52 -25.01
N GLY A 180 -3.65 -12.99 -23.77
CA GLY A 180 -3.88 -12.19 -22.56
C GLY A 180 -2.91 -11.00 -22.43
N LYS A 181 -3.46 -9.79 -22.29
CA LYS A 181 -2.68 -8.54 -22.28
C LYS A 181 -1.89 -8.34 -20.98
N LEU A 182 -2.36 -8.91 -19.86
CA LEU A 182 -1.73 -8.72 -18.54
C LEU A 182 -0.61 -9.73 -18.26
N ASN A 183 -0.74 -10.97 -18.72
CA ASN A 183 0.22 -12.05 -18.45
C ASN A 183 1.37 -12.13 -19.49
N ARG A 184 1.34 -11.29 -20.54
CA ARG A 184 2.34 -11.34 -21.61
C ARG A 184 3.70 -10.80 -21.17
N ARG A 185 4.77 -11.55 -21.43
CA ARG A 185 6.14 -11.02 -21.44
C ARG A 185 6.24 -9.87 -22.45
N LYS A 186 6.79 -8.72 -22.05
CA LYS A 186 7.21 -7.69 -23.00
C LYS A 186 8.27 -8.32 -23.94
N PRO A 187 8.10 -8.30 -25.27
CA PRO A 187 9.23 -8.59 -26.16
C PRO A 187 10.32 -7.59 -25.82
N ARG A 188 11.56 -8.06 -25.66
CA ARG A 188 12.72 -7.19 -25.47
C ARG A 188 12.95 -6.43 -26.78
N THR A 189 12.21 -5.36 -27.00
CA THR A 189 12.53 -4.42 -28.08
C THR A 189 13.87 -3.81 -27.68
N ALA A 190 14.93 -4.18 -28.40
CA ALA A 190 16.23 -3.57 -28.26
C ALA A 190 16.12 -2.10 -28.66
N THR A 191 15.87 -1.21 -27.70
CA THR A 191 16.04 0.24 -27.90
C THR A 191 17.52 0.55 -27.77
N THR A 192 18.29 0.14 -28.78
CA THR A 192 19.53 0.83 -29.13
C THR A 192 19.11 2.04 -29.96
N GLY A 193 19.32 3.24 -29.40
CA GLY A 193 19.17 4.51 -30.13
C GLY A 193 17.89 5.29 -29.85
N MET A 194 17.87 6.03 -28.75
CA MET A 194 17.39 7.43 -28.70
C MET A 194 17.70 8.00 -27.31
N ILE A 195 18.93 8.49 -27.16
CA ILE A 195 19.19 9.60 -26.25
C ILE A 195 18.54 10.80 -26.94
N THR A 196 17.43 11.27 -26.39
CA THR A 196 16.98 12.68 -26.28
C THR A 196 15.47 12.73 -26.10
N SER A 197 15.04 13.51 -25.12
CA SER A 197 13.66 13.96 -24.85
C SER A 197 12.71 13.00 -24.12
N GLY A 198 12.41 13.38 -22.87
CA GLY A 198 11.02 13.41 -22.36
C GLY A 198 10.40 12.10 -21.91
N GLY A 199 10.23 11.95 -20.60
CA GLY A 199 9.27 11.01 -20.01
C GLY A 199 9.85 10.18 -18.88
N SER A 200 10.17 10.82 -17.76
CA SER A 200 10.40 10.12 -16.49
C SER A 200 9.12 9.38 -16.09
N VAL A 201 9.10 8.07 -16.27
CA VAL A 201 8.03 7.17 -15.76
C VAL A 201 8.28 6.82 -14.28
N GLY A 202 8.98 7.68 -13.54
CA GLY A 202 9.21 7.59 -12.10
C GLY A 202 8.24 8.43 -11.24
N GLY A 203 7.31 9.17 -11.87
CA GLY A 203 6.61 10.28 -11.22
C GLY A 203 5.48 9.97 -10.21
N VAL A 204 5.21 8.72 -9.84
CA VAL A 204 4.18 8.44 -8.79
C VAL A 204 4.79 8.25 -7.40
N LEU A 205 6.09 7.90 -7.32
CA LEU A 205 6.79 7.76 -6.03
C LEU A 205 7.54 9.03 -5.58
N ASP A 206 7.75 9.99 -6.49
CA ASP A 206 8.43 11.26 -6.17
C ASP A 206 7.49 12.38 -5.67
N LEU A 207 6.17 12.22 -5.81
CA LEU A 207 5.21 13.26 -5.43
C LEU A 207 4.88 13.31 -3.94
N ASP A 208 5.17 12.26 -3.16
CA ASP A 208 4.97 12.30 -1.70
C ASP A 208 6.22 12.73 -0.93
N ILE A 209 7.43 12.37 -1.38
CA ILE A 209 8.66 12.67 -0.61
C ILE A 209 9.05 14.16 -0.71
N SER A 210 8.91 14.79 -1.89
CA SER A 210 9.26 16.21 -2.04
C SER A 210 8.22 17.15 -1.41
N SER A 211 6.95 16.74 -1.37
CA SER A 211 5.86 17.48 -0.70
C SER A 211 5.97 17.42 0.83
N LEU A 212 6.41 16.29 1.40
CA LEU A 212 6.59 16.12 2.84
C LEU A 212 7.84 16.84 3.39
N VAL A 213 8.90 16.99 2.59
CA VAL A 213 10.11 17.72 3.00
C VAL A 213 9.92 19.24 2.91
N SER A 214 9.10 19.76 1.99
CA SER A 214 8.89 21.21 1.87
C SER A 214 8.00 21.81 2.96
N HIS A 215 7.18 21.01 3.66
CA HIS A 215 6.34 21.50 4.75
C HIS A 215 6.96 21.39 6.15
N SER A 216 8.13 20.76 6.29
CA SER A 216 8.88 20.73 7.56
C SER A 216 9.95 21.82 7.69
N THR A 217 10.12 22.69 6.67
CA THR A 217 11.12 23.78 6.70
C THR A 217 10.50 25.18 6.77
N THR A 218 9.17 25.27 6.90
CA THR A 218 8.44 26.53 7.10
C THR A 218 7.40 26.38 8.19
N LEU A 219 7.86 26.06 9.40
CA LEU A 219 7.29 26.49 10.67
C LEU A 219 8.39 26.48 11.74
#